data_AF-E2AMI8-F1
#
_entry.id   AF-E2AMI8-F1
#
_cell.length_a   1.000
_cell.length_b   1.000
_cell.length_c   1.000
_cell.angle_alpha   90.00
_cell.angle_beta   90.00
_cell.angle_gamma   90.00
#
_symmetry.space_group_name_H-M   'P 1'
#
loop_
_entity.id
_entity.type
_entity.pdbx_description
1 polymer ?
#
loop_
_entity_poly.entity_id
_entity_poly.type
_entity_poly.pdbx_seq_one_letter_code
_entity_poly.pdbx_strand_id
1 'polypeptide(L)'
;FQQNGAGPHNCARIMTNFLNNEFPGRWMGRYNPICWPARSPYLNPLDFFLWGYCKEKIYKTLPEDIENLETRLRYAIWPIEKDIMDNIQENLLKRMRTYVRMDESH
;
A
#
# COMPACT_ATOMS: atom_id res chain seq x y z
N PHE A 1 -0.15 -9.78 4.46
CA PHE A 1 0.00 -8.43 5.04
C PHE A 1 1.17 -7.71 4.38
N GLN A 2 1.07 -6.40 4.14
CA GLN A 2 2.07 -5.65 3.38
C GLN A 2 2.34 -4.28 4.02
N GLN A 3 3.61 -3.97 4.27
CA GLN A 3 4.07 -2.66 4.76
C GLN A 3 5.20 -2.14 3.87
N ASN A 4 5.26 -0.82 3.69
CA ASN A 4 6.42 -0.21 3.05
C ASN A 4 7.62 -0.34 4.01
N GLY A 5 8.83 -0.56 3.47
CA GLY A 5 10.02 -0.80 4.29
C GLY A 5 10.56 0.42 5.05
N ALA A 6 9.72 1.40 5.41
CA ALA A 6 10.13 2.65 6.03
C ALA A 6 10.55 2.48 7.51
N GLY A 7 11.60 3.21 7.91
CA GLY A 7 12.28 3.13 9.21
C GLY A 7 11.39 2.98 10.47
N PRO A 8 10.33 3.78 10.68
CA PRO A 8 9.52 3.70 11.91
C PRO A 8 8.62 2.46 11.98
N HIS A 9 8.30 1.82 10.85
CA HIS A 9 7.62 0.52 10.82
C HIS A 9 8.58 -0.66 11.08
N ASN A 10 9.89 -0.38 11.06
CA ASN A 10 10.97 -1.34 11.27
C ASN A 10 11.53 -1.28 12.70
N CYS A 11 10.70 -1.02 13.71
CA CYS A 11 10.96 -1.51 15.07
C CYS A 11 10.88 -3.06 15.03
N ALA A 12 11.86 -3.65 14.34
CA ALA A 12 11.77 -4.87 13.53
C ALA A 12 11.85 -6.16 14.33
N ARG A 13 11.70 -6.11 15.66
CA ARG A 13 11.66 -7.33 16.48
C ARG A 13 10.27 -7.58 17.01
N ILE A 14 9.63 -6.57 17.58
CA ILE A 14 8.28 -6.69 18.13
C ILE A 14 7.26 -6.84 16.99
N MET A 15 7.34 -5.95 15.98
CA MET A 15 6.46 -6.00 14.81
C MET A 15 6.67 -7.28 14.00
N THR A 16 7.92 -7.69 13.78
CA THR A 16 8.25 -8.90 13.03
C THR A 16 7.83 -10.17 13.77
N ASN A 17 7.99 -10.24 15.09
CA ASN A 17 7.47 -11.36 15.88
C ASN A 17 5.95 -11.45 15.84
N PHE A 18 5.25 -10.31 15.97
CA PHE A 18 3.79 -10.26 15.85
C PHE A 18 3.33 -10.73 14.47
N LEU A 19 3.93 -10.21 13.40
CA LEU A 19 3.57 -10.58 12.03
C LEU A 19 3.92 -12.03 11.69
N ASN A 20 4.99 -12.59 12.26
CA ASN A 20 5.31 -14.00 12.13
C ASN A 20 4.30 -14.91 12.84
N ASN A 21 3.74 -14.46 13.96
CA ASN A 21 2.70 -15.20 14.68
C ASN A 21 1.34 -15.13 13.96
N GLU A 22 0.92 -13.94 13.54
CA GLU A 22 -0.39 -13.72 12.92
C GLU A 22 -0.43 -14.15 11.43
N PHE A 23 0.67 -13.95 10.70
CA PHE A 23 0.74 -14.18 9.26
C PHE A 23 1.95 -15.03 8.85
N PRO A 24 2.10 -16.26 9.37
CA PRO A 24 3.27 -17.10 9.11
C PRO A 24 3.47 -17.30 7.60
N GLY A 25 4.64 -16.88 7.09
CA GLY A 25 5.00 -16.98 5.67
C GLY A 25 4.15 -16.14 4.70
N ARG A 26 3.23 -15.30 5.19
CA ARG A 26 2.22 -14.57 4.39
C ARG A 26 2.33 -13.05 4.54
N TRP A 27 3.49 -12.55 4.95
CA TRP A 27 3.75 -11.11 5.01
C TRP A 27 5.08 -10.73 4.34
N MET A 28 5.10 -9.55 3.72
CA MET A 28 6.25 -9.03 2.99
C MET A 28 6.87 -7.85 3.76
N GLY A 29 8.20 -7.82 3.87
CA GLY A 29 8.91 -6.79 4.62
C GLY A 29 10.43 -6.88 4.49
N ARG A 30 11.17 -5.96 5.13
CA ARG A 30 12.64 -5.86 5.00
C ARG A 30 13.41 -7.02 5.63
N TYR A 31 12.85 -7.71 6.62
CA TYR A 31 13.52 -8.72 7.44
C TYR A 31 12.79 -10.09 7.44
N ASN A 32 12.11 -10.43 6.33
CA ASN A 32 11.16 -11.55 6.28
C ASN A 32 11.37 -12.46 5.04
N PRO A 33 10.73 -13.65 4.92
CA PRO A 33 10.96 -14.61 3.82
C PRO A 33 10.76 -14.04 2.41
N ILE A 34 9.87 -13.06 2.27
CA ILE A 34 9.66 -12.35 1.00
C ILE A 34 10.25 -10.95 1.17
N CYS A 35 11.50 -10.80 0.71
CA CYS A 35 12.21 -9.53 0.71
C CYS A 35 11.46 -8.49 -0.11
N TRP A 36 11.19 -7.34 0.51
CA TRP A 36 10.71 -6.18 -0.23
C TRP A 36 11.85 -5.62 -1.09
N PRO A 37 11.68 -5.46 -2.42
CA PRO A 37 12.71 -4.86 -3.25
C PRO A 37 12.99 -3.43 -2.78
N ALA A 38 14.27 -3.08 -2.69
CA ALA A 38 14.69 -1.77 -2.19
C ALA A 38 14.09 -0.65 -3.05
N ARG A 39 13.48 0.35 -2.41
CA ARG A 39 12.96 1.58 -3.04
C ARG A 39 11.86 1.37 -4.10
N SER A 40 10.93 0.44 -3.89
CA SER A 40 9.73 0.31 -4.74
C SER A 40 8.45 0.87 -4.09
N PRO A 41 8.23 2.21 -4.08
CA PRO A 41 6.94 2.79 -3.69
C PRO A 41 5.80 2.36 -4.64
N TYR A 42 6.14 1.86 -5.83
CA TYR A 42 5.21 1.37 -6.85
C TYR A 42 4.44 0.10 -6.48
N LEU A 43 4.91 -0.62 -5.46
CA LEU A 43 4.35 -1.90 -5.04
C LEU A 43 3.38 -1.77 -3.87
N ASN A 44 3.19 -0.59 -3.28
CA ASN A 44 2.19 -0.39 -2.23
C ASN A 44 0.86 0.11 -2.82
N PRO A 45 -0.21 -0.72 -2.85
CA PRO A 45 -1.55 -0.33 -3.26
C PRO A 45 -2.04 0.99 -2.70
N LEU A 46 -1.72 1.23 -1.42
CA LEU A 46 -2.14 2.45 -0.74
C LEU A 46 -1.43 3.68 -1.31
N ASP A 47 -0.14 3.55 -1.61
CA ASP A 47 0.68 4.67 -2.10
C ASP A 47 0.40 5.02 -3.56
N PHE A 48 0.12 4.02 -4.43
CA PHE A 48 -0.13 4.31 -5.85
C PHE A 48 -1.60 4.55 -6.21
N PHE A 49 -2.55 3.99 -5.44
CA PHE A 49 -3.97 4.09 -5.77
C PHE A 49 -4.71 4.92 -4.73
N LEU A 50 -4.75 4.47 -3.46
CA LEU A 50 -5.62 5.07 -2.45
C LEU A 50 -5.29 6.54 -2.21
N TRP A 51 -4.03 6.89 -2.02
CA TRP A 51 -3.65 8.28 -1.80
C TRP A 51 -3.85 9.18 -3.01
N GLY A 52 -3.66 8.66 -4.23
CA GLY A 52 -3.97 9.40 -5.46
C GLY A 52 -5.49 9.66 -5.59
N TYR A 53 -6.27 8.61 -5.41
CA TYR A 53 -7.74 8.65 -5.48
C TYR A 53 -8.36 9.57 -4.42
N CYS A 54 -7.91 9.44 -3.16
CA CYS A 54 -8.37 10.29 -2.07
C CYS A 54 -8.00 11.76 -2.30
N LYS A 55 -6.78 12.05 -2.77
CA LYS A 55 -6.38 13.44 -3.08
C LYS A 55 -7.26 14.02 -4.18
N GLU A 56 -7.51 13.29 -5.26
CA GLU A 56 -8.38 13.77 -6.35
C GLU A 56 -9.79 14.07 -5.86
N LYS A 57 -10.34 13.26 -4.94
CA LYS A 57 -11.69 13.47 -4.40
C LYS A 57 -11.75 14.59 -3.37
N ILE A 58 -10.77 14.66 -2.46
CA ILE A 58 -10.74 15.62 -1.36
C ILE A 58 -10.44 17.03 -1.87
N TYR A 59 -9.46 17.18 -2.79
CA TYR A 59 -8.97 18.47 -3.26
C TYR A 59 -9.70 19.02 -4.49
N LYS A 60 -10.80 18.38 -4.94
CA LYS A 60 -11.74 19.00 -5.92
C LYS A 60 -12.26 20.35 -5.45
N THR A 61 -12.43 20.48 -4.15
CA THR A 61 -12.65 21.75 -3.45
C THR A 61 -11.65 21.82 -2.31
N LEU A 62 -11.17 23.00 -1.93
CA LEU A 62 -10.28 23.11 -0.78
C LEU A 62 -11.07 22.76 0.51
N PRO A 63 -10.57 21.85 1.37
CA PRO A 63 -11.16 21.64 2.68
C PRO A 63 -10.87 22.85 3.58
N GLU A 64 -11.88 23.30 4.31
CA GLU A 64 -11.81 24.51 5.14
C GLU A 64 -11.20 24.22 6.52
N ASP A 65 -11.39 23.01 7.04
CA ASP A 65 -10.91 22.56 8.34
C ASP A 65 -10.61 21.04 8.37
N ILE A 66 -10.12 20.57 9.52
CA ILE A 66 -9.74 19.16 9.74
C ILE A 66 -10.97 18.23 9.76
N GLU A 67 -12.11 18.67 10.29
CA GLU A 67 -13.34 17.84 10.35
C GLU A 67 -13.93 17.61 8.96
N ASN A 68 -13.87 18.63 8.11
CA ASN A 68 -14.26 18.60 6.71
C ASN A 68 -13.33 17.67 5.93
N LEU A 69 -12.02 17.75 6.18
CA LEU A 69 -11.05 16.82 5.61
C LEU A 69 -11.33 15.37 6.02
N GLU A 70 -11.59 15.11 7.30
CA GLU A 70 -11.91 13.75 7.79
C GLU A 70 -13.20 13.22 7.16
N THR A 71 -14.25 14.05 7.12
CA THR A 71 -15.54 13.71 6.52
C THR A 71 -15.37 13.35 5.04
N ARG A 72 -14.64 14.17 4.28
CA ARG A 72 -14.36 13.90 2.87
C ARG A 72 -13.53 12.65 2.66
N LEU A 73 -12.58 12.37 3.56
CA LEU A 73 -11.78 11.16 3.51
C LEU A 73 -12.66 9.92 3.74
N ARG A 74 -13.58 9.97 4.71
CA ARG A 74 -14.58 8.91 4.93
C ARG A 74 -15.48 8.72 3.70
N TYR A 75 -16.00 9.79 3.11
CA TYR A 75 -16.82 9.72 1.89
C TYR A 75 -16.04 9.24 0.66
N ALA A 76 -14.75 9.53 0.56
CA ALA A 76 -13.93 9.03 -0.53
C ALA A 76 -13.69 7.52 -0.39
N ILE A 77 -13.48 7.04 0.84
CA ILE A 77 -13.16 5.63 1.11
C ILE A 77 -14.41 4.75 1.15
N TRP A 78 -15.55 5.25 1.64
CA TRP A 78 -16.80 4.50 1.75
C TRP A 78 -17.25 3.77 0.47
N PRO A 79 -17.21 4.39 -0.73
CA PRO A 79 -17.60 3.73 -1.98
C PRO A 79 -16.50 2.84 -2.56
N ILE A 80 -15.36 2.64 -1.88
CA ILE A 80 -14.33 1.69 -2.31
C ILE A 80 -14.86 0.28 -2.05
N GLU A 81 -15.63 -0.20 -3.00
CA GLU A 81 -16.25 -1.52 -2.99
C GLU A 81 -15.28 -2.60 -3.50
N LYS A 82 -15.71 -3.85 -3.44
CA LYS A 82 -14.90 -5.03 -3.79
C LYS A 82 -14.31 -4.95 -5.20
N ASP A 83 -15.03 -4.37 -6.16
CA ASP A 83 -14.56 -4.23 -7.54
C ASP A 83 -13.32 -3.35 -7.67
N ILE A 84 -13.21 -2.30 -6.85
CA ILE A 84 -12.01 -1.45 -6.84
C ILE A 84 -10.84 -2.23 -6.22
N MET A 85 -11.10 -3.03 -5.19
CA MET A 85 -10.09 -3.89 -4.56
C MET A 85 -9.57 -4.96 -5.53
N ASP A 86 -10.43 -5.57 -6.33
CA ASP A 86 -10.03 -6.56 -7.34
C ASP A 86 -9.18 -5.91 -8.43
N ASN A 87 -9.56 -4.71 -8.90
CA ASN A 87 -8.75 -3.93 -9.84
C ASN A 87 -7.37 -3.54 -9.29
N ILE A 88 -7.29 -3.20 -7.99
CA ILE A 88 -6.03 -2.91 -7.32
C ILE A 88 -5.13 -4.16 -7.31
N GLN A 89 -5.68 -5.33 -6.98
CA GLN A 89 -4.93 -6.59 -6.97
C GLN A 89 -4.41 -6.95 -8.36
N GLU A 90 -5.23 -6.81 -9.40
CA GLU A 90 -4.78 -7.02 -10.78
C GLU A 90 -3.65 -6.07 -11.18
N ASN A 91 -3.77 -4.79 -10.85
CA ASN A 91 -2.75 -3.79 -11.15
C ASN A 91 -1.45 -4.06 -10.40
N LEU A 92 -1.52 -4.52 -9.15
CA LEU A 92 -0.35 -4.95 -8.39
C LEU A 92 0.35 -6.12 -9.07
N LEU A 93 -0.39 -7.14 -9.51
CA LEU A 93 0.17 -8.29 -10.24
C LEU A 93 0.78 -7.88 -11.58
N LYS A 94 0.15 -6.96 -12.33
CA LYS A 94 0.70 -6.40 -13.57
C LYS A 94 2.04 -5.70 -13.30
N ARG A 95 2.13 -4.89 -12.25
CA ARG A 95 3.35 -4.16 -11.87
C ARG A 95 4.48 -5.08 -11.39
N MET A 96 4.15 -6.11 -10.62
CA MET A 96 5.13 -7.13 -10.23
C MET A 96 5.69 -7.85 -11.45
N ARG A 97 4.84 -8.24 -12.41
CA ARG A 97 5.29 -8.87 -13.67
C ARG A 97 6.17 -7.95 -14.50
N THR A 98 5.88 -6.65 -14.58
CA THR A 98 6.75 -5.70 -15.30
C THR A 98 8.10 -5.54 -14.62
N TYR A 99 8.15 -5.55 -13.29
CA TYR A 99 9.40 -5.47 -12.54
C TYR A 99 10.29 -6.70 -12.80
N VAL A 100 9.72 -7.91 -12.75
CA VAL A 100 10.44 -9.16 -13.04
C VAL A 100 11.03 -9.16 -14.46
N ARG A 101 10.26 -8.68 -15.46
CA ARG A 101 10.74 -8.57 -16.85
C ARG A 101 11.84 -7.52 -17.05
N MET A 102 11.82 -6.44 -16.28
CA MET A 102 12.83 -5.38 -16.32
C MET A 102 14.16 -5.81 -15.67
N ASP A 103 14.11 -6.70 -14.68
CA ASP A 103 15.29 -7.25 -14.00
C ASP A 103 16.03 -8.32 -14.85
N GLU A 104 15.32 -8.99 -15.77
CA GLU A 104 15.91 -9.93 -16.75
C GLU A 104 16.53 -9.24 -17.98
N SER A 105 16.38 -7.91 -18.11
CA SER A 105 16.88 -7.13 -19.26
C SER A 105 18.08 -6.25 -18.92
N HIS A 106 18.89 -6.65 -17.92
CA HIS A 106 20.23 -6.11 -17.68
C HIS A 106 21.32 -7.12 -18.05
#